data_AF-A0A2V6JRI6-F1
#
_entry.id   AF-A0A2V6JRI6-F1
#
_cell.length_a   1.000
_cell.length_b   1.000
_cell.length_c   1.000
_cell.angle_alpha   90.00
_cell.angle_beta   90.00
_cell.angle_gamma   90.00
#
_symmetry.space_group_name_H-M   'P 1'
#
loop_
_entity.id
_entity.type
_entity.pdbx_description
1 polymer ?
#
loop_
_entity_poly.entity_id
_entity_poly.type
_entity_poly.pdbx_seq_one_letter_code
_entity_poly.pdbx_strand_id
1 'polypeptide(L)' 'MELNGQALALSDIAAVALDGEAVEVSSLAKPRVLASRKVVEEIIARDAVVYGVTTGF' A
#
# COMPACT_ATOMS: atom_id res chain seq x y z
N MET A 1 -11.11 -1.37 12.51
CA MET A 1 -11.35 -1.30 11.04
C MET A 1 -10.35 -2.16 10.26
N GLU A 2 -10.78 -2.83 9.18
CA GLU A 2 -9.88 -3.51 8.22
C GLU A 2 -9.64 -2.69 6.93
N LEU A 3 -8.36 -2.45 6.61
CA LEU A 3 -7.94 -1.78 5.37
C LEU A 3 -7.79 -2.79 4.24
N ASN A 4 -8.69 -2.73 3.26
CA ASN A 4 -8.73 -3.63 2.10
C ASN A 4 -8.35 -2.96 0.76
N GLY A 5 -8.02 -1.66 0.80
CA GLY A 5 -7.68 -0.86 -0.38
C GLY A 5 -8.88 -0.37 -1.18
N GLN A 6 -10.07 -0.31 -0.58
CA GLN A 6 -11.22 0.44 -1.07
C GLN A 6 -11.27 1.85 -0.48
N ALA A 7 -12.19 2.67 -0.97
CA ALA A 7 -12.40 4.02 -0.45
C ALA A 7 -12.80 3.97 1.03
N LEU A 8 -12.26 4.91 1.81
CA LEU A 8 -12.64 5.13 3.21
C LEU A 8 -13.64 6.28 3.30
N ALA A 9 -14.60 6.16 4.21
CA ALA A 9 -15.45 7.29 4.56
C ALA A 9 -14.68 8.26 5.46
N LEU A 10 -15.10 9.54 5.48
CA LEU A 10 -14.50 10.53 6.39
C LEU A 10 -14.70 10.16 7.87
N SER A 11 -15.80 9.46 8.19
CA SER A 11 -16.05 8.92 9.53
C SER A 11 -15.00 7.90 9.95
N ASP A 12 -14.56 7.04 9.02
CA ASP A 12 -13.56 6.00 9.29
C ASP A 12 -12.21 6.65 9.63
N ILE A 13 -11.88 7.75 8.94
CA ILE A 13 -10.68 8.54 9.22
C ILE A 13 -10.77 9.20 10.59
N ALA A 14 -11.92 9.80 10.93
CA ALA A 14 -12.13 10.45 12.22
C ALA A 14 -12.04 9.44 13.38
N ALA A 15 -12.64 8.26 13.25
CA ALA A 15 -12.61 7.22 14.28
C ALA A 15 -11.18 6.75 14.60
N VAL A 16 -10.31 6.63 13.59
CA VAL A 16 -8.90 6.28 13.82
C VAL A 16 -8.12 7.46 14.43
N ALA A 17 -8.27 8.66 13.86
CA ALA A 17 -7.43 9.81 14.22
C ALA A 17 -7.80 10.45 15.56
N LEU A 18 -9.09 10.45 15.92
CA LEU A 18 -9.62 11.13 17.10
C LEU A 18 -9.95 10.15 18.23
N ASP A 19 -10.52 8.99 17.88
CA ASP A 19 -11.01 8.01 18.86
C ASP A 19 -10.04 6.85 19.08
N GLY A 20 -8.93 6.79 18.32
CA GLY A 20 -7.89 5.79 18.47
C GLY A 20 -8.31 4.38 18.03
N GLU A 21 -9.28 4.27 17.11
CA GLU A 21 -9.71 2.97 16.61
C GLU A 21 -8.54 2.16 16.03
N ALA A 22 -8.42 0.90 16.44
CA ALA A 22 -7.40 -0.01 15.93
C ALA A 22 -7.64 -0.36 14.46
N VAL A 23 -6.56 -0.39 13.69
CA VAL A 23 -6.58 -0.74 12.27
C VAL A 23 -5.77 -2.00 12.00
N GLU A 24 -6.29 -2.83 11.11
CA GLU A 24 -5.61 -4.02 10.62
C GLU A 24 -5.58 -4.01 9.09
N VAL A 25 -4.53 -4.59 8.51
CA VAL A 25 -4.46 -4.79 7.06
C VAL A 25 -5.22 -6.06 6.70
N SER A 26 -6.23 -5.92 5.85
CA SER A 26 -7.05 -7.05 5.44
C SER A 26 -6.21 -8.13 4.76
N SER A 27 -6.52 -9.39 5.04
CA SER A 27 -5.90 -10.54 4.38
C SER A 27 -6.08 -10.50 2.85
N LEU A 28 -7.14 -9.86 2.36
CA LEU A 28 -7.42 -9.66 0.93
C LEU A 28 -6.50 -8.61 0.28
N ALA A 29 -5.98 -7.65 1.04
CA ALA A 29 -5.09 -6.61 0.52
C ALA A 29 -3.64 -7.11 0.39
N LYS A 30 -3.21 -7.99 1.29
CA LYS A 30 -1.82 -8.47 1.37
C LYS A 30 -1.28 -9.04 0.04
N PRO A 31 -2.00 -9.90 -0.70
CA PRO A 31 -1.52 -10.41 -1.99
C PRO A 31 -1.27 -9.30 -3.03
N ARG A 32 -2.10 -8.25 -3.05
CA ARG A 32 -1.97 -7.13 -4.00
C ARG A 32 -0.72 -6.30 -3.72
N VAL A 33 -0.43 -6.05 -2.43
CA VAL A 33 0.78 -5.36 -2.00
C VAL A 33 2.03 -6.16 -2.39
N LEU A 34 2.03 -7.47 -2.14
CA LEU A 34 3.14 -8.35 -2.52
C LEU A 34 3.34 -8.40 -4.04
N ALA A 35 2.26 -8.47 -4.81
CA ALA A 35 2.33 -8.41 -6.28
C ALA A 35 2.94 -7.08 -6.77
N SER A 36 2.56 -5.95 -6.17
CA SER A 36 3.18 -4.65 -6.48
C SER A 36 4.67 -4.62 -6.17
N ARG A 37 5.10 -5.23 -5.05
CA ARG A 37 6.52 -5.31 -4.68
C ARG A 37 7.31 -6.16 -5.68
N LYS A 38 6.73 -7.27 -6.15
CA LYS A 38 7.37 -8.13 -7.16
C LYS A 38 7.67 -7.37 -8.46
N VAL A 39 6.78 -6.48 -8.90
CA VAL A 39 7.04 -5.64 -10.09
C VAL A 39 8.27 -4.74 -9.90
N VAL A 40 8.46 -4.19 -8.70
CA VAL A 40 9.67 -3.41 -8.38
C VAL A 40 10.93 -4.27 -8.46
N GLU A 41 10.86 -5.50 -7.96
CA GLU A 41 11.98 -6.45 -8.03
C GLU A 41 12.32 -6.83 -9.49
N GLU A 42 11.30 -7.05 -10.31
CA GLU A 42 11.48 -7.33 -11.75
C GLU A 42 12.06 -6.12 -12.50
N ILE A 43 11.67 -4.89 -12.15
CA ILE A 43 12.26 -3.65 -12.69
C ILE A 43 13.77 -3.60 -12.43
N ILE A 44 14.17 -3.90 -11.19
CA ILE A 44 15.58 -3.90 -10.78
C ILE A 44 16.34 -5.03 -11.51
N ALA A 45 15.78 -6.24 -11.55
CA ALA A 45 16.44 -7.40 -12.14
C ALA A 45 16.71 -7.28 -13.65
N ARG A 46 15.95 -6.44 -14.36
CA ARG A 46 16.11 -6.20 -15.81
C ARG A 46 16.79 -4.87 -16.14
N ASP A 47 17.37 -4.19 -15.15
CA ASP A 47 17.99 -2.86 -15.28
C ASP A 47 17.08 -1.81 -15.97
N ALA A 48 15.77 -1.89 -15.73
CA ALA A 48 14.84 -0.93 -16.32
C ALA A 48 14.95 0.44 -15.65
N VAL A 49 14.92 1.51 -16.45
CA VAL A 49 14.96 2.90 -15.97
C VAL A 49 13.55 3.33 -15.56
N VAL A 50 13.33 3.50 -14.25
CA VAL A 50 12.03 3.88 -13.68
C VAL A 50 12.24 4.94 -12.59
N TYR A 51 11.47 6.02 -12.70
CA TYR A 51 11.56 7.15 -11.77
C TYR A 51 11.28 6.74 -10.33
N GLY A 52 12.14 7.15 -9.40
CA GLY A 52 12.02 6.83 -7.98
C GLY A 52 12.26 5.36 -7.62
N VAL A 53 12.70 4.54 -8.59
CA VAL A 53 13.13 3.15 -8.36
C VAL A 53 14.61 2.97 -8.72
N THR A 54 14.97 3.20 -9.98
CA THR A 54 16.36 3.06 -10.48
C THR A 54 16.97 4.40 -10.88
N THR A 55 16.19 5.49 -10.82
CA THR A 55 16.70 6.87 -10.93
C THR A 55 16.72 7.55 -9.55
N GLY A 56 17.48 8.64 -9.44
CA GLY A 56 17.43 9.54 -8.28
C GLY A 56 16.20 10.46 -8.29
N PHE A 57 16.27 11.48 -7.43
CA PHE A 57 15.32 12.59 -7.30
C PHE A 57 15.93 13.89 -7.82
#